data_AF-A0A923XCU0-F1
#
_entry.id   AF-A0A923XCU0-F1
#
_cell.length_a   1.000
_cell.length_b   1.000
_cell.length_c   1.000
_cell.angle_alpha   90.00
_cell.angle_beta   90.00
_cell.angle_gamma   90.00
#
_symmetry.space_group_name_H-M   'P 1'
#
loop_
_entity.id
_entity.type
_entity.pdbx_description
1 polymer ?
#
loop_
_entity_poly.entity_id
_entity_poly.type
_entity_poly.pdbx_seq_one_letter_code
_entity_poly.pdbx_strand_id
1 'polypeptide(L)'
;MAELPLTDRRRLLQLALDSATGQGWPGGAQTPFASDPFQLGVASGSPAADSVVLWTRLLGPHDGSGLAQGPVPMRWEVAHDEQFIRMVRCGDSQA
;
A
#
# COMPACT_ATOMS: atom_id res chain seq x y z
N MET A 1 -16.43 11.59 -34.23
CA MET A 1 -16.16 10.30 -33.57
C MET A 1 -15.14 10.61 -32.48
N ALA A 2 -15.63 10.77 -31.25
CA ALA A 2 -15.00 11.58 -30.21
C ALA A 2 -13.71 10.97 -29.65
N GLU A 3 -12.64 11.77 -29.64
CA GLU A 3 -11.41 11.53 -28.89
C GLU A 3 -11.69 11.77 -27.41
N LEU A 4 -11.56 10.74 -26.57
CA LEU A 4 -11.72 10.89 -25.12
C LEU A 4 -10.44 11.51 -24.54
N PRO A 5 -10.50 12.70 -23.93
CA PRO A 5 -9.32 13.33 -23.35
C PRO A 5 -8.81 12.49 -22.18
N LEU A 6 -7.50 12.22 -22.18
CA LEU A 6 -6.71 11.59 -21.11
C LEU A 6 -6.82 12.43 -19.82
N THR A 7 -7.97 12.31 -19.17
CA THR A 7 -8.36 13.15 -18.03
C THR A 7 -7.76 12.55 -16.77
N ASP A 8 -6.54 12.99 -16.50
CA ASP A 8 -6.03 13.40 -15.19
C ASP A 8 -6.39 12.51 -13.98
N ARG A 9 -5.52 11.50 -13.76
CA ARG A 9 -5.54 10.63 -12.58
C ARG A 9 -5.49 11.41 -11.25
N ARG A 10 -4.96 12.64 -11.25
CA ARG A 10 -4.86 13.48 -10.04
C ARG A 10 -6.20 14.05 -9.61
N ARG A 11 -7.12 14.24 -10.57
CA ARG A 11 -8.48 14.75 -10.29
C ARG A 11 -9.35 13.70 -9.58
N LEU A 12 -9.04 12.41 -9.76
CA LEU A 12 -9.70 11.31 -9.03
C LEU A 12 -9.27 11.23 -7.56
N LEU A 13 -8.03 11.63 -7.23
CA LEU A 13 -7.56 11.67 -5.85
C LEU A 13 -8.10 12.88 -5.07
N GLN A 14 -8.49 13.96 -5.76
CA GLN A 14 -9.07 15.16 -5.13
C GLN A 14 -10.55 15.00 -4.72
N LEU A 15 -11.23 13.92 -5.12
CA LEU A 15 -12.63 13.66 -4.75
C LEU A 15 -12.78 12.69 -3.55
N ALA A 16 -11.70 12.28 -2.90
CA ALA A 16 -11.73 11.44 -1.70
C ALA A 16 -11.78 12.26 -0.39
N LEU A 17 -12.45 13.41 -0.42
CA LEU A 17 -12.84 14.16 0.77
C LEU A 17 -14.33 13.89 0.97
N ASP A 18 -14.68 12.84 1.74
CA ASP A 18 -15.95 12.71 2.51
C ASP A 18 -16.33 11.24 2.83
N SER A 19 -15.45 10.49 3.51
CA SER A 19 -15.88 9.41 4.42
C SER A 19 -14.72 8.92 5.31
N ALA A 20 -14.34 9.75 6.29
CA ALA A 20 -13.62 9.25 7.46
C ALA A 20 -14.64 8.70 8.48
N THR A 21 -15.37 7.64 8.13
CA THR A 21 -15.90 6.76 9.17
C THR A 21 -14.76 5.87 9.59
N GLY A 22 -14.22 6.12 10.79
CA GLY A 22 -13.26 5.25 11.45
C GLY A 22 -13.89 3.88 11.70
N GLN A 23 -13.94 3.05 10.66
CA GLN A 23 -14.21 1.63 10.80
C GLN A 23 -12.86 1.00 11.15
N GLY A 24 -12.58 0.98 12.46
CA GLY A 24 -11.41 0.30 12.99
C GLY A 24 -11.36 -1.10 12.41
N TRP A 25 -10.26 -1.43 11.72
CA TRP A 25 -10.05 -2.79 11.27
C TRP A 25 -10.03 -3.67 12.51
N PRO A 26 -10.93 -4.67 12.63
CA PRO A 26 -10.74 -5.68 13.64
C PRO A 26 -9.36 -6.28 13.38
N GLY A 27 -8.49 -6.24 14.39
CA GLY A 27 -7.19 -6.91 14.37
C GLY A 27 -7.42 -8.41 14.27
N GLY A 28 -7.70 -8.88 13.07
CA GLY A 28 -7.77 -10.29 12.75
C GLY A 28 -6.37 -10.88 12.91
N ALA A 29 -6.28 -12.05 13.54
CA ALA A 29 -5.04 -12.80 13.63
C ALA A 29 -4.45 -12.92 12.22
N GLN A 30 -3.30 -12.28 12.00
CA GLN A 30 -2.60 -12.36 10.73
C GLN A 30 -2.10 -13.79 10.60
N THR A 31 -2.68 -14.55 9.67
CA THR A 31 -2.12 -15.86 9.31
C THR A 31 -0.70 -15.62 8.84
N PRO A 32 0.32 -16.22 9.47
CA PRO A 32 1.69 -16.03 9.03
C PRO A 32 1.81 -16.45 7.56
N PHE A 33 2.52 -15.65 6.76
CA PHE A 33 2.83 -16.05 5.40
C PHE A 33 3.71 -17.30 5.43
N ALA A 34 3.42 -18.30 4.58
CA ALA A 34 4.20 -19.53 4.50
C ALA A 34 5.63 -19.27 3.95
N SER A 35 5.83 -18.16 3.26
CA SER A 35 7.12 -17.66 2.77
C SER A 35 7.15 -16.14 2.82
N ASP A 36 8.33 -15.53 2.70
CA ASP A 36 8.44 -14.08 2.54
C ASP A 36 7.59 -13.61 1.33
N PRO A 37 6.58 -12.72 1.53
CA PRO A 37 5.77 -12.23 0.43
C PRO A 37 6.46 -11.09 -0.35
N PHE A 38 7.57 -10.52 0.14
CA PHE A 38 8.27 -9.37 -0.45
C PHE A 38 9.45 -9.74 -1.35
N GLN A 39 9.39 -10.89 -2.02
CA GLN A 39 10.48 -11.39 -2.86
C GLN A 39 10.84 -10.48 -4.04
N LEU A 40 9.92 -9.61 -4.47
CA LEU A 40 10.18 -8.58 -5.49
C LEU A 40 10.71 -7.26 -4.90
N GLY A 41 10.88 -7.22 -3.58
CA GLY A 41 11.35 -6.06 -2.84
C GLY A 41 10.31 -4.94 -2.70
N VAL A 42 10.85 -3.78 -2.35
CA VAL A 42 10.12 -2.52 -2.17
C VAL A 42 10.83 -1.46 -2.99
N ALA A 43 10.05 -0.55 -3.57
CA ALA A 43 10.57 0.57 -4.33
C ALA A 43 9.88 1.88 -3.92
N SER A 44 10.53 3.00 -4.22
CA SER A 44 9.94 4.34 -4.10
C SER A 44 10.04 5.08 -5.44
N GLY A 45 9.14 6.06 -5.66
CA GLY A 45 9.13 6.83 -6.90
C GLY A 45 8.11 7.96 -6.93
N SER A 46 8.01 8.66 -8.06
CA SER A 46 7.13 9.82 -8.28
C SER A 46 7.20 10.87 -7.14
N PRO A 47 8.39 11.38 -6.80
CA PRO A 47 8.54 12.36 -5.73
C PRO A 47 7.83 13.69 -6.07
N ALA A 48 7.28 14.33 -5.05
CA ALA A 48 6.89 15.74 -5.03
C ALA A 48 7.69 16.47 -3.93
N ALA A 49 7.36 17.73 -3.67
CA ALA A 49 8.09 18.55 -2.69
C ALA A 49 8.06 17.95 -1.26
N ASP A 50 7.00 17.22 -0.91
CA ASP A 50 6.72 16.72 0.43
C ASP A 50 6.21 15.26 0.45
N SER A 51 6.21 14.58 -0.69
CA SER A 51 5.64 13.24 -0.82
C SER A 51 6.39 12.36 -1.81
N VAL A 52 6.21 11.05 -1.65
CA VAL A 52 6.74 10.01 -2.52
C VAL A 52 5.74 8.86 -2.56
N VAL A 53 5.72 8.11 -3.65
CA VAL A 53 4.96 6.87 -3.76
C VAL A 53 5.85 5.72 -3.30
N LEU A 54 5.34 4.89 -2.38
CA LEU A 54 5.90 3.59 -2.04
C LEU A 54 5.19 2.51 -2.84
N TRP A 55 5.94 1.58 -3.40
CA TRP A 55 5.40 0.47 -4.18
C TRP A 55 6.03 -0.85 -3.75
N THR A 56 5.18 -1.87 -3.65
CA THR A 56 5.58 -3.26 -3.52
C THR A 56 4.55 -4.16 -4.17
N ARG A 57 4.94 -5.41 -4.42
CA ARG A 57 4.04 -6.45 -4.93
C ARG A 57 4.26 -7.73 -4.14
N LEU A 58 3.18 -8.19 -3.52
CA LEU A 58 3.19 -9.43 -2.76
C LEU A 58 3.18 -10.64 -3.71
N LEU A 59 3.98 -11.65 -3.39
CA LEU A 59 3.95 -12.96 -4.04
C LEU A 59 3.57 -14.05 -3.03
N GLY A 60 2.72 -14.97 -3.48
CA GLY A 60 2.38 -16.17 -2.70
C GLY A 60 3.50 -17.22 -2.77
N PRO A 61 3.37 -18.32 -2.01
CA PRO A 61 4.30 -19.43 -2.07
C PRO A 61 4.37 -20.07 -3.47
N HIS A 62 5.53 -20.67 -3.78
CA HIS A 62 5.81 -21.30 -5.09
C HIS A 62 5.10 -22.65 -5.30
N ASP A 63 4.47 -23.20 -4.27
CA ASP A 63 3.72 -24.46 -4.32
C ASP A 63 2.33 -24.34 -4.99
N GLY A 64 2.00 -23.13 -5.46
CA GLY A 64 0.73 -22.84 -6.14
C GLY A 64 -0.41 -22.49 -5.19
N SER A 65 -0.17 -22.41 -3.88
CA SER A 65 -1.21 -22.00 -2.92
C SER A 65 -1.65 -20.54 -3.11
N GLY A 66 -0.82 -19.71 -3.75
CA GLY A 66 -1.09 -18.29 -3.98
C GLY A 66 -1.13 -17.46 -2.70
N LEU A 67 -1.51 -16.18 -2.83
CA LEU A 67 -1.87 -15.35 -1.67
C LEU A 67 -3.28 -15.70 -1.18
N ALA A 68 -3.58 -15.32 0.06
CA ALA A 68 -4.91 -15.48 0.62
C ALA A 68 -6.00 -14.94 -0.32
N GLN A 69 -7.14 -15.61 -0.38
CA GLN A 69 -8.28 -15.13 -1.16
C GLN A 69 -8.96 -13.97 -0.42
N GLY A 70 -8.45 -12.76 -0.63
CA GLY A 70 -8.99 -11.54 -0.03
C GLY A 70 -7.92 -10.46 0.10
N PRO A 71 -8.33 -9.23 0.45
CA PRO A 71 -7.40 -8.13 0.68
C PRO A 71 -6.41 -8.48 1.79
N VAL A 72 -5.13 -8.21 1.55
CA VAL A 72 -4.08 -8.47 2.54
C VAL A 72 -3.74 -7.16 3.25
N PRO A 73 -4.03 -7.01 4.56
CA PRO A 73 -3.72 -5.78 5.28
C PRO A 73 -2.19 -5.59 5.36
N MET A 74 -1.73 -4.38 5.05
CA MET A 74 -0.32 -4.01 5.00
C MET A 74 -0.07 -2.70 5.73
N ARG A 75 0.76 -2.73 6.77
CA ARG A 75 1.27 -1.53 7.43
C ARG A 75 2.49 -1.00 6.68
N TRP A 76 2.60 0.32 6.57
CA TRP A 76 3.74 1.01 5.98
C TRP A 76 4.24 2.11 6.90
N GLU A 77 5.54 2.39 6.81
CA GLU A 77 6.27 3.31 7.68
C GLU A 77 7.33 4.07 6.89
N VAL A 78 7.51 5.35 7.23
CA VAL A 78 8.58 6.22 6.75
C VAL A 78 9.25 6.84 7.96
N ALA A 79 10.57 6.77 8.03
CA ALA A 79 11.37 7.29 9.14
C ALA A 79 12.60 8.06 8.63
N HIS A 80 13.16 8.91 9.50
CA HIS A 80 14.39 9.65 9.23
C HIS A 80 15.67 8.83 9.44
N ASP A 81 15.55 7.62 9.99
CA ASP A 81 16.66 6.73 10.29
C ASP A 81 16.30 5.28 9.98
N GLU A 82 17.32 4.48 9.68
CA GLU A 82 17.19 3.07 9.29
C GLU A 82 16.72 2.17 10.43
N GLN A 83 16.81 2.65 11.67
CA GLN A 83 16.33 1.94 12.86
C GLN A 83 14.84 2.19 13.10
N PHE A 84 14.19 3.04 12.30
CA PHE A 84 12.79 3.44 12.43
C PHE A 84 12.46 4.05 13.81
N ILE A 85 13.41 4.76 14.43
CA ILE A 85 13.22 5.41 15.73
C ILE A 85 12.51 6.76 15.55
N ARG A 86 12.90 7.57 14.56
CA ARG A 86 12.30 8.87 14.28
C ARG A 86 11.33 8.78 13.11
N MET A 87 10.12 8.35 13.42
CA MET A 87 9.02 8.20 12.47
C MET A 87 8.57 9.54 11.86
N VAL A 88 8.39 9.55 10.54
CA VAL A 88 7.80 10.66 9.77
C VAL A 88 6.30 10.43 9.59
N ARG A 89 5.93 9.22 9.16
CA ARG A 89 4.54 8.83 8.92
C ARG A 89 4.39 7.32 8.91
N CYS A 90 3.26 6.81 9.38
CA CYS A 90 2.85 5.43 9.21
C CYS A 90 1.38 5.36 8.81
N GLY A 91 0.96 4.20 8.33
CA GLY A 91 -0.46 3.92 8.08
C GLY A 91 -0.67 2.48 7.63
N ASP A 92 -1.92 2.18 7.30
CA ASP A 92 -2.37 0.88 6.84
C ASP A 92 -2.89 0.99 5.40
N SER A 93 -2.76 -0.10 4.66
CA SER A 93 -3.25 -0.27 3.29
C SER A 93 -3.68 -1.72 3.08
N GLN A 94 -4.19 -2.04 1.89
CA GLN A 94 -4.52 -3.40 1.48
C GLN A 94 -3.87 -3.69 0.13
N ALA A 95 -3.31 -4.89 -0.02
CA ALA A 95 -2.84 -5.43 -1.29
C ALA A 95 -3.89 -6.33 -1.95
#